data_AF-A0A929GDS1-F1
#
_entry.id   AF-A0A929GDS1-F1
#
_cell.length_a   1.000
_cell.length_b   1.000
_cell.length_c   1.000
_cell.angle_alpha   90.00
_cell.angle_beta   90.00
_cell.angle_gamma   90.00
#
_symmetry.space_group_name_H-M   'P 1'
#
loop_
_entity.id
_entity.type
_entity.pdbx_description
1 polymer ?
#
loop_
_entity_poly.entity_id
_entity_poly.type
_entity_poly.pdbx_seq_one_letter_code
_entity_poly.pdbx_strand_id
1 'polypeptide(L)'
;YNYFVLPIAESYYKAGEAEKANEIVLRLIELTEQDLNYYFLFTGQKAKLIDFEKQQGLAKLHRINQVTQKYGQTDLSKKSGDSFEQFYGLYLQNENIRK
;
A
#
# COMPACT_ATOMS: atom_id res chain seq x y z
N TYR A 1 -0.42 -1.65 -11.91
CA TYR A 1 -1.77 -1.81 -11.32
C TYR A 1 -2.21 -0.44 -10.81
N ASN A 2 -3.38 0.05 -11.23
CA ASN A 2 -3.89 1.39 -10.88
C ASN A 2 -4.85 1.35 -9.69
N TYR A 3 -5.15 2.53 -9.11
CA TYR A 3 -6.15 2.76 -8.06
C TYR A 3 -7.50 2.04 -8.31
N PHE A 4 -7.85 1.83 -9.58
CA PHE A 4 -9.07 1.15 -10.03
C PHE A 4 -9.10 -0.37 -9.81
N VAL A 5 -7.98 -1.01 -9.45
CA VAL A 5 -7.93 -2.47 -9.32
C VAL A 5 -8.42 -2.97 -7.96
N LEU A 6 -8.33 -2.14 -6.90
CA LEU A 6 -8.86 -2.52 -5.60
C LEU A 6 -10.40 -2.68 -5.60
N PRO A 7 -11.19 -1.79 -6.24
CA PRO A 7 -12.62 -2.01 -6.44
C PRO A 7 -12.96 -3.32 -7.17
N ILE A 8 -12.10 -3.79 -8.08
CA ILE A 8 -12.29 -5.07 -8.78
C ILE A 8 -12.15 -6.23 -7.78
N ALA A 9 -11.12 -6.21 -6.94
CA ALA A 9 -10.97 -7.20 -5.87
C ALA A 9 -12.16 -7.16 -4.89
N GLU A 10 -12.64 -5.96 -4.52
CA GLU A 10 -13.85 -5.83 -3.70
C GLU A 10 -15.09 -6.45 -4.34
N SER A 11 -15.25 -6.34 -5.66
CA SER A 11 -16.34 -7.00 -6.38
C SER A 11 -16.22 -8.53 -6.34
N TYR A 12 -15.01 -9.08 -6.45
CA TYR A 12 -14.80 -10.54 -6.27
C TYR A 12 -15.12 -11.00 -4.85
N TYR A 13 -14.71 -10.26 -3.81
CA TYR A 13 -15.11 -10.58 -2.43
C TYR A 13 -16.63 -10.58 -2.26
N LYS A 14 -17.33 -9.59 -2.82
CA LYS A 14 -18.81 -9.52 -2.78
C LYS A 14 -19.49 -10.68 -3.51
N ALA A 15 -18.85 -11.21 -4.55
CA ALA A 15 -19.35 -12.36 -5.30
C ALA A 15 -19.05 -13.72 -4.63
N GLY A 16 -18.34 -13.73 -3.49
CA GLY A 16 -17.91 -14.96 -2.82
C GLY A 16 -16.64 -15.58 -3.39
N GLU A 17 -15.99 -14.93 -4.35
CA GLU A 17 -14.78 -15.39 -5.04
C GLU A 17 -13.53 -14.89 -4.31
N ALA A 18 -13.38 -15.28 -3.04
CA ALA A 18 -12.34 -14.74 -2.16
C ALA A 18 -10.90 -15.03 -2.64
N GLU A 19 -10.65 -16.21 -3.21
CA GLU A 19 -9.30 -16.57 -3.70
C GLU A 19 -8.82 -15.65 -4.81
N LYS A 20 -9.66 -15.37 -5.81
CA LYS A 20 -9.34 -14.45 -6.91
C LYS A 20 -9.13 -13.02 -6.40
N ALA A 21 -9.94 -12.60 -5.44
CA ALA A 21 -9.77 -11.29 -4.80
C ALA A 21 -8.44 -11.21 -4.03
N ASN A 22 -8.08 -12.28 -3.31
CA ASN A 22 -6.83 -12.39 -2.55
C ASN A 22 -5.60 -12.29 -3.45
N GLU A 23 -5.60 -12.96 -4.61
CA GLU A 23 -4.50 -12.87 -5.58
C GLU A 23 -4.30 -11.44 -6.09
N ILE A 24 -5.39 -10.76 -6.43
CA ILE A 24 -5.34 -9.36 -6.89
C ILE A 24 -4.82 -8.45 -5.78
N VAL A 25 -5.31 -8.62 -4.55
CA VAL A 25 -4.89 -7.82 -3.40
C VAL A 25 -3.43 -8.05 -3.06
N LEU A 26 -2.97 -9.31 -3.02
CA LEU A 26 -1.58 -9.64 -2.78
C LEU A 26 -0.68 -8.94 -3.79
N ARG A 27 -1.06 -9.02 -5.08
CA ARG A 27 -0.30 -8.36 -6.15
C ARG A 27 -0.27 -6.84 -5.99
N LEU A 28 -1.36 -6.23 -5.52
CA LEU A 28 -1.41 -4.80 -5.22
C LEU A 28 -0.49 -4.40 -4.07
N ILE A 29 -0.42 -5.22 -3.02
CA ILE A 29 0.49 -4.99 -1.90
C ILE A 29 1.94 -5.05 -2.39
N GLU A 30 2.33 -6.10 -3.10
CA GLU A 30 3.69 -6.27 -3.62
C GLU A 30 4.14 -5.12 -4.52
N LEU A 31 3.27 -4.69 -5.44
CA LEU A 31 3.57 -3.57 -6.33
C LEU A 31 3.71 -2.26 -5.57
N THR A 32 2.88 -2.04 -4.55
CA THR A 32 2.97 -0.85 -3.72
C THR A 32 4.24 -0.88 -2.86
N GLU A 33 4.64 -2.05 -2.35
CA GLU A 33 5.92 -2.23 -1.65
C GLU A 33 7.11 -1.94 -2.57
N GLN A 34 7.08 -2.42 -3.82
CA GLN A 34 8.12 -2.16 -4.82
C GLN A 34 8.24 -0.67 -5.13
N ASP A 35 7.11 0.00 -5.39
CA ASP A 35 7.04 1.44 -5.64
C ASP A 35 7.62 2.23 -4.47
N LEU A 36 7.15 1.96 -3.24
CA LEU A 36 7.60 2.67 -2.04
C LEU A 36 9.08 2.43 -1.78
N ASN A 37 9.57 1.19 -1.88
CA ASN A 37 11.00 0.89 -1.77
C ASN A 37 11.82 1.76 -2.73
N TYR A 38 11.41 1.85 -4.00
CA TYR A 38 12.08 2.69 -4.98
C TYR A 38 12.02 4.19 -4.61
N TYR A 39 10.84 4.69 -4.22
CA TYR A 39 10.67 6.10 -3.86
C TYR A 39 11.49 6.50 -2.62
N PHE A 40 11.69 5.60 -1.67
CA PHE A 40 12.49 5.86 -0.48
C PHE A 40 14.02 5.83 -0.73
N LEU A 41 14.49 5.38 -1.90
CA LEU A 41 15.90 5.50 -2.29
C LEU A 41 16.31 6.94 -2.64
N PHE A 42 15.35 7.80 -3.00
CA PHE A 42 15.67 9.18 -3.38
C PHE A 42 15.99 10.04 -2.15
N THR A 43 17.04 10.85 -2.28
CA THR A 43 17.50 11.83 -1.28
C THR A 43 17.49 13.26 -1.84
N GLY A 44 17.68 14.25 -0.97
CA GLY A 44 17.80 15.67 -1.36
C GLY A 44 16.58 16.22 -2.12
N GLN A 45 16.82 16.96 -3.20
CA GLN A 45 15.75 17.61 -3.98
C GLN A 45 14.85 16.58 -4.69
N LYS A 46 15.41 15.48 -5.18
CA LYS A 46 14.62 14.40 -5.81
C LYS A 46 13.63 13.79 -4.84
N ALA A 47 14.03 13.61 -3.58
CA ALA A 47 13.14 13.10 -2.53
C ALA A 47 11.92 13.98 -2.27
N LYS A 48 12.03 15.30 -2.50
CA LYS A 48 10.91 16.24 -2.36
C LYS A 48 9.94 16.14 -3.55
N LEU A 49 10.47 15.89 -4.75
CA LEU A 49 9.65 15.73 -5.95
C LEU A 49 8.78 14.49 -5.91
N ILE A 50 9.21 13.44 -5.20
CA ILE A 50 8.49 12.17 -5.10
C ILE A 50 7.68 12.02 -3.79
N ASP A 51 7.48 13.11 -3.05
CA ASP A 51 6.80 13.06 -1.74
C ASP A 51 5.32 12.67 -1.87
N PHE A 52 4.67 13.20 -2.91
CA PHE A 52 3.28 12.88 -3.21
C PHE A 52 3.11 11.39 -3.55
N GLU A 53 4.03 10.80 -4.30
CA GLU A 53 4.04 9.40 -4.67
C GLU A 53 4.21 8.49 -3.43
N LYS A 54 5.05 8.89 -2.48
CA LYS A 54 5.17 8.22 -1.17
C LYS A 54 3.85 8.24 -0.41
N GLN A 55 3.23 9.42 -0.27
CA GLN A 55 1.94 9.56 0.40
C GLN A 55 0.85 8.72 -0.26
N GLN A 56 0.81 8.69 -1.60
CA GLN A 56 -0.14 7.84 -2.34
C GLN A 56 0.12 6.35 -2.12
N GLY A 57 1.37 5.90 -2.08
CA GLY A 57 1.70 4.51 -1.77
C GLY A 57 1.25 4.11 -0.37
N LEU A 58 1.47 4.97 0.62
CA LEU A 58 1.00 4.78 2.00
C LEU A 58 -0.54 4.72 2.06
N ALA A 59 -1.22 5.65 1.41
CA ALA A 59 -2.69 5.66 1.36
C ALA A 59 -3.25 4.39 0.70
N LYS A 60 -2.59 3.86 -0.34
CA LYS A 60 -2.94 2.59 -0.96
C LYS A 60 -2.82 1.42 0.01
N LEU A 61 -1.69 1.26 0.72
CA LEU A 61 -1.51 0.19 1.71
C LEU A 61 -2.57 0.25 2.82
N HIS A 62 -2.82 1.43 3.37
CA HIS A 62 -3.85 1.63 4.39
C HIS A 62 -5.25 1.27 3.88
N ARG A 63 -5.60 1.68 2.65
CA ARG A 63 -6.89 1.34 2.05
C ARG A 63 -7.03 -0.16 1.79
N ILE A 64 -5.96 -0.82 1.34
CA ILE A 64 -5.94 -2.29 1.17
C ILE A 64 -6.20 -2.97 2.51
N ASN A 65 -5.49 -2.55 3.57
CA ASN A 65 -5.67 -3.08 4.92
C ASN A 65 -7.14 -3.00 5.36
N GLN A 66 -7.77 -1.83 5.24
CA GLN A 66 -9.19 -1.65 5.56
C GLN A 66 -10.12 -2.59 4.77
N VAL A 67 -9.86 -2.78 3.47
CA VAL A 67 -10.65 -3.70 2.63
C VAL A 67 -10.47 -5.13 3.12
N THR A 68 -9.24 -5.57 3.34
CA THR A 68 -8.96 -6.94 3.77
C THR A 68 -9.53 -7.25 5.16
N GLN A 69 -9.51 -6.28 6.09
CA GLN A 69 -10.19 -6.41 7.38
C GLN A 69 -11.70 -6.57 7.22
N LYS A 70 -12.31 -5.72 6.39
CA LYS A 70 -13.76 -5.76 6.13
C LYS A 70 -14.23 -7.13 5.61
N TYR A 71 -13.42 -7.81 4.80
CA TYR A 71 -13.75 -9.13 4.25
C TYR A 71 -13.07 -10.29 5.00
N GLY A 72 -12.50 -10.06 6.19
CA GLY A 72 -11.94 -11.13 7.04
C GLY A 72 -10.65 -11.78 6.52
N GLN A 73 -9.91 -11.13 5.64
CA GLN A 73 -8.66 -11.64 5.06
C GLN A 73 -7.47 -11.30 5.97
N THR A 74 -7.35 -12.01 7.08
CA THR A 74 -6.41 -11.71 8.18
C THR A 74 -4.96 -11.60 7.74
N ASP A 75 -4.47 -12.52 6.92
CA ASP A 75 -3.06 -12.52 6.49
C ASP A 75 -2.72 -11.33 5.58
N LEU A 76 -3.61 -11.01 4.64
CA LEU A 76 -3.44 -9.85 3.75
C LEU A 76 -3.62 -8.53 4.49
N SER A 77 -4.52 -8.49 5.47
CA SER A 77 -4.65 -7.37 6.41
C SER A 77 -3.35 -7.15 7.17
N LYS A 78 -2.80 -8.20 7.78
CA LYS A 78 -1.53 -8.11 8.50
C LYS A 78 -0.41 -7.63 7.57
N LYS A 79 -0.24 -8.25 6.40
CA LYS A 79 0.83 -7.86 5.46
C LYS A 79 0.73 -6.40 5.02
N SER A 80 -0.46 -5.93 4.63
CA SER A 80 -0.65 -4.54 4.22
C SER A 80 -0.47 -3.54 5.38
N GLY A 81 -0.85 -3.92 6.61
CA GLY A 81 -0.63 -3.15 7.82
C GLY A 81 0.86 -3.04 8.18
N ASP A 82 1.57 -4.16 8.25
CA ASP A 82 3.01 -4.22 8.54
C ASP A 82 3.80 -3.36 7.54
N SER A 83 3.47 -3.48 6.25
CA SER A 83 4.12 -2.67 5.20
C SER A 83 3.78 -1.19 5.32
N PHE A 84 2.55 -0.83 5.68
CA PHE A 84 2.19 0.57 5.95
C PHE A 84 3.01 1.12 7.10
N GLU A 85 3.09 0.41 8.22
CA GLU A 85 3.83 0.83 9.41
C GLU A 85 5.32 1.03 9.11
N GLN A 86 5.93 0.09 8.39
CA GLN A 86 7.32 0.19 7.95
C GLN A 86 7.58 1.47 7.15
N PHE A 87 6.82 1.70 6.07
CA PHE A 87 7.05 2.85 5.19
C PHE A 87 6.61 4.17 5.83
N TYR A 88 5.61 4.15 6.70
CA TYR A 88 5.19 5.34 7.45
C TYR A 88 6.26 5.75 8.46
N GLY A 89 6.90 4.80 9.12
CA GLY A 89 8.07 5.05 9.96
C GLY A 89 9.20 5.74 9.19
N LEU A 90 9.54 5.24 8.00
CA LEU A 90 10.53 5.86 7.10
C LEU A 90 10.09 7.26 6.64
N TYR A 91 8.80 7.47 6.41
CA TYR A 91 8.26 8.78 6.03
C TYR A 91 8.47 9.81 7.15
N LEU A 92 8.12 9.46 8.38
CA LEU A 92 8.28 10.35 9.55
C LEU A 92 9.75 10.69 9.82
N GLN A 93 10.65 9.71 9.71
CA GLN A 93 12.09 9.95 9.87
C GLN A 93 12.62 10.95 8.84
N ASN A 94 12.23 10.79 7.57
CA ASN A 94 12.65 11.69 6.49
C ASN A 94 12.11 13.11 6.65
N GLU A 95 10.88 13.28 7.16
CA GLU A 95 10.30 14.60 7.43
C GLU A 95 11.02 15.31 8.58
N ASN A 96 11.45 14.59 9.62
CA ASN A 96 12.21 15.18 10.72
C ASN A 96 13.60 15.67 10.31
N ILE A 97 14.23 15.06 9.28
CA ILE A 97 15.53 15.49 8.75
C ILE A 97 15.39 16.73 7.83
N ARG A 98 14.19 17.00 7.30
CA ARG A 98 13.91 18.13 6.39
C ARG A 98 13.55 19.43 7.10
N LYS A 99 13.15 19.37 8.38
CA LYS A 99 12.84 20.51 9.24
C LYS A 99 14.12 21.12 9.82
#